data_AF-A0A7C9QSP6-F1
#
_entry.id   AF-A0A7C9QSP6-F1
#
_cell.length_a   1.000
_cell.length_b   1.000
_cell.length_c   1.000
_cell.angle_alpha   90.00
_cell.angle_beta   90.00
_cell.angle_gamma   90.00
#
_symmetry.space_group_name_H-M   'P 1'
#
loop_
_entity.id
_entity.type
_entity.pdbx_description
1 polymer ?
#
loop_
_entity_poly.entity_id
_entity_poly.type
_entity_poly.pdbx_seq_one_letter_code
_entity_poly.pdbx_strand_id
1 'polypeptide(L)' 'MSYPLFDSGFTLWQADLDARLMDRHGRSIKALGVDARLLLSNYYRGVSVASTLDLITDGIHPLP' A
#
# COMPACT_ATOMS: atom_id res chain seq x y z
N MET A 1 14.76 9.10 11.12
CA MET A 1 15.20 7.90 10.37
C MET A 1 15.17 8.23 8.90
N SER A 2 16.33 8.22 8.23
CA SER A 2 16.40 8.33 6.77
C SER A 2 16.06 6.94 6.22
N TYR A 3 14.88 6.79 5.62
CA TYR A 3 14.54 5.55 4.93
C TYR A 3 15.52 5.40 3.76
N PRO A 4 16.24 4.28 3.62
CA PRO A 4 17.10 4.08 2.47
C PRO A 4 16.26 4.31 1.20
N LEU A 5 16.84 5.09 0.28
CA LEU A 5 16.28 5.39 -1.04
C LEU A 5 15.63 4.13 -1.61
N PHE A 6 14.35 4.23 -1.96
CA PHE A 6 13.52 3.25 -2.65
C PHE A 6 14.32 2.07 -3.24
N ASP A 7 14.47 1.00 -2.47
CA ASP A 7 15.08 -0.21 -3.00
C ASP A 7 14.08 -0.92 -3.91
N SER A 8 14.60 -1.66 -4.88
CA SER A 8 13.86 -2.51 -5.81
C SER A 8 12.76 -3.35 -5.12
N GLY A 9 13.02 -3.86 -3.91
CA GLY A 9 12.03 -4.59 -3.12
C GLY A 9 10.79 -3.77 -2.74
N PHE A 10 10.95 -2.51 -2.34
CA PHE A 10 9.81 -1.64 -2.03
C PHE A 10 8.99 -1.33 -3.29
N THR A 11 9.66 -1.07 -4.41
CA THR A 11 8.98 -0.80 -5.69
C THR A 11 8.15 -1.99 -6.15
N LEU A 12 8.67 -3.21 -6.04
CA LEU A 12 7.93 -4.44 -6.38
C LEU A 12 6.75 -4.68 -5.42
N TRP A 13 6.98 -4.48 -4.13
CA TRP A 13 5.94 -4.61 -3.11
C TRP A 13 4.79 -3.60 -3.35
N GLN A 14 5.13 -2.36 -3.70
CA GLN A 14 4.15 -1.32 -4.02
C GLN A 14 3.38 -1.65 -5.31
N ALA A 15 4.05 -2.19 -6.33
CA ALA A 15 3.43 -2.60 -7.58
C ALA A 15 2.44 -3.77 -7.38
N ASP A 16 2.74 -4.75 -6.53
CA ASP A 16 1.81 -5.83 -6.18
C ASP A 16 0.57 -5.29 -5.46
N LEU A 17 0.77 -4.34 -4.53
CA LEU A 17 -0.35 -3.68 -3.85
C LEU A 17 -1.24 -2.91 -4.83
N ASP A 18 -0.65 -2.17 -5.76
CA ASP A 18 -1.38 -1.39 -6.76
C ASP A 18 -2.17 -2.28 -7.72
N ALA A 19 -1.56 -3.38 -8.18
CA ALA A 19 -2.22 -4.36 -9.03
C ALA A 19 -3.47 -4.96 -8.36
N ARG A 20 -3.37 -5.32 -7.08
CA ARG A 20 -4.51 -5.88 -6.32
C ARG A 20 -5.61 -4.85 -6.05
N LEU A 21 -5.25 -3.60 -5.77
CA LEU A 21 -6.24 -2.53 -5.60
C LEU A 21 -6.98 -2.23 -6.91
N MET A 22 -6.25 -2.25 -8.04
CA MET A 22 -6.88 -2.11 -9.35
C MET A 22 -7.81 -3.27 -9.68
N ASP A 23 -7.39 -4.51 -9.41
CA ASP A 23 -8.21 -5.70 -9.64
C ASP A 23 -9.50 -5.70 -8.79
N ARG A 24 -9.40 -5.33 -7.50
CA ARG A 24 -10.55 -5.37 -6.57
C ARG A 24 -11.45 -4.13 -6.60
N HIS A 25 -10.87 -2.95 -6.82
CA HIS A 25 -11.56 -1.67 -6.64
C HIS A 25 -11.45 -0.73 -7.84
N GLY A 26 -10.70 -1.09 -8.89
CA GLY A 26 -10.49 -0.25 -10.07
C GLY A 26 -9.75 1.06 -9.75
N ARG A 27 -9.04 1.13 -8.62
CA ARG A 27 -8.32 2.32 -8.17
C ARG A 27 -6.93 1.95 -7.70
N SER A 28 -5.96 2.83 -7.95
CA SER A 28 -4.59 2.70 -7.49
C SER A 28 -4.41 3.33 -6.10
N ILE A 29 -3.31 2.99 -5.45
CA ILE A 29 -2.81 3.63 -4.22
C ILE A 29 -2.85 5.16 -4.35
N LYS A 30 -2.39 5.69 -5.51
CA LYS A 30 -2.36 7.13 -5.80
C LYS A 30 -3.77 7.72 -5.94
N ALA A 31 -4.68 7.01 -6.60
CA ALA A 31 -6.07 7.46 -6.76
C ALA A 31 -6.85 7.48 -5.44
N LEU A 32 -6.43 6.64 -4.48
CA LEU A 32 -6.97 6.56 -3.13
C LEU A 32 -6.34 7.57 -2.16
N GLY A 33 -5.30 8.30 -2.58
CA GLY A 33 -4.62 9.28 -1.73
C GLY A 33 -3.84 8.66 -0.57
N VAL A 34 -3.43 7.39 -0.68
CA VAL A 34 -2.69 6.70 0.39
C VAL A 34 -1.32 7.33 0.57
N ASP A 35 -0.98 7.65 1.83
CA ASP A 35 0.30 8.28 2.18
C ASP A 35 1.48 7.34 1.90
N ALA A 36 2.42 7.78 1.05
CA ALA A 36 3.64 7.06 0.73
C ALA A 36 4.52 6.77 1.96
N ARG A 37 4.49 7.63 3.00
CA ARG A 37 5.23 7.40 4.26
C ARG A 37 4.62 6.24 5.04
N LEU A 38 3.30 6.08 5.00
CA LEU A 38 2.61 4.96 5.64
C LEU A 38 2.98 3.64 4.94
N LEU A 39 2.99 3.62 3.61
CA LEU A 39 3.43 2.46 2.83
C LEU A 39 4.88 2.08 3.12
N LEU A 40 5.79 3.06 3.16
CA LEU A 40 7.18 2.83 3.53
C LEU A 40 7.30 2.26 4.95
N SER A 41 6.55 2.80 5.91
CA SER A 41 6.57 2.28 7.28
C SER A 41 6.10 0.84 7.35
N ASN A 42 5.02 0.49 6.64
CA ASN A 42 4.51 -0.88 6.58
C ASN A 42 5.54 -1.84 5.97
N TYR A 43 6.14 -1.46 4.85
CA TYR A 43 7.19 -2.26 4.19
C TYR A 43 8.37 -2.52 5.13
N TYR A 44 8.93 -1.48 5.76
CA TYR A 44 10.08 -1.64 6.66
C TYR A 44 9.75 -2.33 7.99
N ARG A 45 8.47 -2.38 8.37
CA ARG A 45 7.98 -3.20 9.49
C ARG A 45 7.75 -4.67 9.10
N GLY A 46 7.93 -5.04 7.83
CA GLY A 46 7.68 -6.39 7.33
C GLY A 46 6.20 -6.74 7.16
N VAL A 47 5.32 -5.73 7.05
CA VAL A 47 3.90 -5.94 6.81
C VAL A 47 3.70 -6.47 5.39
N SER A 48 2.90 -7.52 5.24
CA SER A 48 2.63 -8.09 3.92
C SER A 48 1.76 -7.18 3.06
N VAL A 49 1.84 -7.37 1.74
CA VAL A 49 0.97 -6.68 0.77
C VAL A 49 -0.51 -6.96 1.10
N ALA A 50 -0.85 -8.21 1.42
CA ALA A 50 -2.22 -8.60 1.76
C ALA A 50 -2.76 -7.85 2.99
N SER A 51 -1.98 -7.77 4.07
CA SER A 51 -2.42 -7.04 5.27
C SER A 51 -2.55 -5.54 5.01
N THR A 52 -1.67 -4.96 4.20
CA THR A 52 -1.78 -3.54 3.83
C THR A 52 -2.99 -3.29 2.93
N LEU A 53 -3.29 -4.20 2.01
CA LEU A 53 -4.49 -4.15 1.19
C LEU A 53 -5.73 -4.12 2.07
N ASP A 54 -5.86 -5.06 3.02
CA ASP A 54 -7.00 -5.14 3.93
C ASP A 54 -7.17 -3.85 4.75
N LEU A 55 -6.06 -3.28 5.28
CA LEU A 55 -6.08 -2.00 5.98
C LEU A 55 -6.57 -0.83 5.11
N ILE A 56 -6.14 -0.78 3.85
CA ILE A 56 -6.56 0.26 2.91
C ILE A 56 -8.04 0.09 2.58
N THR A 57 -8.50 -1.15 2.35
CA THR A 57 -9.89 -1.43 2.00
C THR A 57 -10.86 -1.18 3.15
N ASP A 58 -10.46 -1.48 4.38
CA ASP A 58 -11.25 -1.16 5.58
C ASP A 58 -11.40 0.36 5.76
N GLY A 59 -10.35 1.13 5.43
CA GLY A 59 -10.42 2.60 5.45
C GLY A 59 -11.25 3.22 4.32
N ILE A 60 -11.47 2.49 3.22
CA ILE A 60 -12.30 2.93 2.08
C ILE A 60 -13.78 2.67 2.31
N HIS A 61 -14.13 1.64 3.08
CA HIS A 61 -15.51 1.42 3.51
C HIS A 61 -15.85 2.38 4.66
N PRO A 62 -16.67 3.44 4.45
CA PRO A 62 -17.40 3.97 5.58
C PRO A 62 -18.25 2.81 6.13
N LEU A 63 -18.13 2.54 7.43
CA LEU A 63 -19.03 1.65 8.14
C LEU A 63 -20.49 2.02 7.78
N PRO A 64 -21.37 1.02 7.62
CA PRO A 64 -22.79 1.26 7.36
C PRO A 64 -23.47 2.07 8.48
#